data_AF-A0A352XBG3-F1
#
_entry.id   AF-A0A352XBG3-F1
#
_cell.length_a   1.000
_cell.length_b   1.000
_cell.length_c   1.000
_cell.angle_alpha   90.00
_cell.angle_beta   90.00
_cell.angle_gamma   90.00
#
_symmetry.space_group_name_H-M   'P 1'
#
loop_
_entity.id
_entity.type
_entity.pdbx_description
1 polymer ?
#
loop_
_entity_poly.entity_id
_entity_poly.type
_entity_poly.pdbx_seq_one_letter_code
_entity_poly.pdbx_strand_id
1 'polypeptide(L)'
;ISVNTNGTNGDAALTNSQGIILNTSNVGGNLTATATTGNITDNNTVTVNGNSSFTTSAANADITLDTLAATGAISVNTNGANGDATITNSKAITLNTSNVGG
;
A
#
# COMPACT_ATOMS: atom_id res chain seq x y z
N ILE A 1 8.63 6.93 5.01
CA ILE A 1 7.72 8.02 4.58
C ILE A 1 6.51 7.97 5.49
N SER A 2 6.10 9.08 6.10
CA SER A 2 4.85 9.18 6.87
C SER A 2 3.82 9.95 6.07
N VAL A 3 2.61 9.40 5.96
CA VAL A 3 1.50 10.00 5.19
C VAL A 3 0.36 10.28 6.16
N ASN A 4 0.02 11.56 6.34
CA ASN A 4 -1.02 11.98 7.27
C ASN A 4 -1.94 12.99 6.60
N THR A 5 -3.25 12.79 6.73
CA THR A 5 -4.26 13.72 6.24
C THR A 5 -5.12 14.22 7.40
N ASN A 6 -5.69 15.41 7.25
CA ASN A 6 -6.64 15.95 8.21
C ASN A 6 -8.09 15.56 7.82
N GLY A 7 -8.91 15.24 8.82
CA GLY A 7 -10.31 14.86 8.62
C GLY A 7 -10.53 13.42 8.13
N THR A 8 -11.79 12.97 8.12
CA THR A 8 -12.20 11.58 7.84
C THR A 8 -12.31 11.22 6.37
N ASN A 9 -11.93 12.11 5.46
CA ASN A 9 -12.07 11.93 4.02
C ASN A 9 -10.85 12.47 3.25
N GLY A 10 -9.75 12.72 3.96
CA GLY A 10 -8.51 13.17 3.32
C GLY A 10 -7.85 12.02 2.57
N ASP A 11 -7.91 12.08 1.25
CA ASP A 11 -7.20 11.13 0.39
C ASP A 11 -5.72 11.49 0.28
N ALA A 12 -4.87 10.48 0.11
CA ALA A 12 -3.44 10.64 -0.10
C ALA A 12 -2.96 9.80 -1.29
N ALA A 13 -2.11 10.40 -2.12
CA ALA A 13 -1.43 9.73 -3.21
C ALA A 13 0.08 9.96 -3.09
N LEU A 14 0.84 8.88 -3.17
CA LEU A 14 2.29 8.88 -3.14
C LEU A 14 2.81 8.16 -4.38
N THR A 15 3.63 8.85 -5.16
CA THR A 15 4.46 8.21 -6.19
C THR A 15 5.91 8.49 -5.85
N ASN A 16 6.71 7.44 -5.70
CA ASN A 16 8.15 7.57 -5.48
C ASN A 16 8.91 6.94 -6.64
N SER A 17 9.97 7.61 -7.10
CA SER A 17 10.82 7.10 -8.17
C SER A 17 11.59 5.84 -7.74
N GLN A 18 11.79 5.69 -6.42
CA GLN A 18 12.41 4.55 -5.76
C GLN A 18 11.36 3.67 -5.06
N GLY A 19 11.80 2.76 -4.18
CA GLY A 19 10.91 2.05 -3.28
C GLY A 19 10.19 2.95 -2.28
N ILE A 20 9.12 2.45 -1.67
CA ILE A 20 8.38 3.12 -0.60
C ILE A 20 8.55 2.29 0.67
N ILE A 21 8.96 2.94 1.75
CA ILE A 21 8.87 2.38 3.09
C ILE A 21 7.92 3.28 3.88
N LEU A 22 6.74 2.78 4.22
CA LEU A 22 5.76 3.50 5.01
C LEU A 22 6.12 3.37 6.50
N ASN A 23 6.20 4.53 7.16
CA ASN A 23 6.28 4.61 8.62
C ASN A 23 4.86 4.88 9.15
N THR A 24 4.75 5.17 10.45
CA THR A 24 3.50 5.57 11.09
C THR A 24 2.77 6.62 10.24
N SER A 25 1.57 6.25 9.80
CA SER A 25 0.76 7.01 8.85
C SER A 25 -0.72 6.90 9.23
N ASN A 26 -1.46 7.99 9.03
CA ASN A 26 -2.88 8.06 9.30
C ASN A 26 -3.61 8.78 8.16
N VAL A 27 -4.22 8.00 7.28
CA VAL A 27 -4.96 8.49 6.12
C VAL A 27 -6.46 8.36 6.41
N GLY A 28 -7.13 9.51 6.42
CA GLY A 28 -8.55 9.59 6.75
C GLY A 28 -9.45 9.11 5.62
N GLY A 29 -9.00 9.22 4.37
CA GLY A 29 -9.67 8.70 3.18
C GLY A 29 -8.89 7.55 2.55
N ASN A 30 -8.81 7.57 1.23
CA ASN A 30 -8.12 6.56 0.43
C ASN A 30 -6.61 6.80 0.40
N LEU A 31 -5.82 5.71 0.35
CA LEU A 31 -4.38 5.76 0.11
C LEU A 31 -4.03 5.09 -1.22
N THR A 32 -3.34 5.81 -2.09
CA THR A 32 -2.67 5.23 -3.27
C THR A 32 -1.17 5.39 -3.12
N ALA A 33 -0.41 4.31 -3.25
CA ALA A 33 1.05 4.32 -3.17
C ALA A 33 1.66 3.57 -4.36
N THR A 34 2.51 4.25 -5.11
CA THR A 34 3.16 3.72 -6.31
C THR A 34 4.68 3.87 -6.20
N ALA A 35 5.40 2.75 -6.18
CA ALA A 35 6.86 2.72 -6.26
C ALA A 35 7.28 2.34 -7.69
N THR A 36 8.04 3.20 -8.38
CA THR A 36 8.32 2.96 -9.80
C THR A 36 9.50 2.01 -10.06
N THR A 37 10.49 1.95 -9.16
CA THR A 37 11.68 1.11 -9.35
C THR A 37 11.99 0.16 -8.20
N GLY A 38 11.24 0.21 -7.09
CA GLY A 38 11.51 -0.62 -5.92
C GLY A 38 10.26 -1.14 -5.24
N ASN A 39 10.46 -1.81 -4.12
CA ASN A 39 9.41 -2.46 -3.33
C ASN A 39 8.56 -1.45 -2.56
N ILE A 40 7.39 -1.90 -2.12
CA ILE A 40 6.59 -1.19 -1.11
C ILE A 40 6.62 -2.01 0.17
N THR A 41 7.09 -1.41 1.26
CA THR A 41 7.02 -2.01 2.60
C THR A 41 6.41 -1.08 3.63
N ASP A 42 6.01 -1.62 4.77
CA ASP A 42 5.76 -0.86 5.99
C ASP A 42 6.69 -1.27 7.13
N ASN A 43 7.05 -0.31 7.99
CA ASN A 43 7.85 -0.55 9.20
C ASN A 43 7.02 -0.39 10.48
N ASN A 44 5.93 0.37 10.40
CA ASN A 44 5.06 0.73 11.51
C ASN A 44 3.63 0.90 11.00
N THR A 45 2.66 0.88 11.91
CA THR A 45 1.23 0.90 11.56
C THR A 45 0.86 1.99 10.57
N VAL A 46 0.23 1.56 9.48
CA VAL A 46 -0.36 2.42 8.46
C VAL A 46 -1.88 2.31 8.58
N THR A 47 -2.53 3.35 9.11
CA THR A 47 -3.99 3.40 9.21
C THR A 47 -4.58 4.05 7.97
N VAL A 48 -5.53 3.37 7.33
CA VAL A 48 -6.27 3.90 6.17
C VAL A 48 -7.76 3.65 6.38
N ASN A 49 -8.53 4.73 6.54
CA ASN A 49 -9.96 4.61 6.79
C ASN A 49 -10.78 4.36 5.50
N GLY A 50 -10.23 4.72 4.34
CA GLY A 50 -10.77 4.41 3.02
C GLY A 50 -10.14 3.18 2.38
N ASN A 51 -10.22 3.11 1.06
CA ASN A 51 -9.58 2.06 0.26
C ASN A 51 -8.07 2.29 0.15
N SER A 52 -7.32 1.21 0.05
CA SER A 52 -5.87 1.24 -0.13
C SER A 52 -5.47 0.61 -1.45
N SER A 53 -4.57 1.23 -2.20
CA SER A 53 -3.98 0.66 -3.43
C SER A 53 -2.46 0.80 -3.40
N PHE A 54 -1.77 -0.32 -3.53
CA PHE A 54 -0.30 -0.38 -3.55
C PHE A 54 0.15 -0.96 -4.88
N THR A 55 1.07 -0.27 -5.55
CA THR A 55 1.55 -0.66 -6.89
C THR A 55 3.07 -0.58 -6.97
N THR A 56 3.73 -1.67 -7.35
CA THR A 56 5.13 -1.63 -7.82
C THR A 56 5.13 -1.66 -9.35
N SER A 57 5.89 -0.75 -9.99
CA SER A 57 6.02 -0.72 -11.46
C SER A 57 7.29 -1.42 -11.96
N ALA A 58 8.30 -1.56 -11.11
CA ALA A 58 9.50 -2.32 -11.45
C ALA A 58 9.15 -3.80 -11.63
N ALA A 59 9.75 -4.44 -12.62
CA ALA A 59 9.55 -5.87 -12.84
C ALA A 59 10.07 -6.66 -11.63
N ASN A 60 9.24 -7.56 -11.11
CA ASN A 60 9.50 -8.44 -9.98
C ASN A 60 9.80 -7.68 -8.67
N ALA A 61 9.25 -6.47 -8.50
CA ALA A 61 9.30 -5.76 -7.22
C ALA A 61 8.11 -6.14 -6.35
N ASP A 62 8.38 -6.30 -5.05
CA ASP A 62 7.43 -6.89 -4.10
C ASP A 62 6.65 -5.84 -3.31
N ILE A 63 5.51 -6.27 -2.78
CA ILE A 63 4.72 -5.54 -1.80
C ILE A 63 4.68 -6.36 -0.51
N THR A 64 5.17 -5.80 0.60
CA THR A 64 5.16 -6.46 1.91
C THR A 64 4.63 -5.49 2.97
N LEU A 65 3.38 -5.67 3.39
CA LEU A 65 2.72 -4.82 4.37
C LEU A 65 2.33 -5.64 5.59
N ASP A 66 3.13 -5.58 6.64
CA ASP A 66 2.98 -6.44 7.82
C ASP A 66 2.21 -5.75 8.95
N THR A 67 2.02 -4.44 8.86
CA THR A 67 1.45 -3.62 9.93
C THR A 67 0.25 -2.76 9.48
N LEU A 68 -0.39 -3.12 8.37
CA LEU A 68 -1.53 -2.38 7.82
C LEU A 68 -2.75 -2.39 8.75
N ALA A 69 -3.48 -1.28 8.77
CA ALA A 69 -4.76 -1.12 9.45
C ALA A 69 -5.76 -0.40 8.53
N ALA A 70 -6.09 -1.04 7.42
CA ALA A 70 -7.06 -0.55 6.44
C ALA A 70 -8.47 -1.04 6.77
N THR A 71 -9.45 -0.13 6.81
CA THR A 71 -10.87 -0.50 6.96
C THR A 71 -11.62 -0.66 5.64
N GLY A 72 -11.15 -0.01 4.57
CA GLY A 72 -11.66 -0.20 3.22
C GLY A 72 -11.04 -1.39 2.49
N ALA A 73 -11.38 -1.53 1.22
CA ALA A 73 -10.82 -2.58 0.38
C ALA A 73 -9.35 -2.32 0.06
N ILE A 74 -8.59 -3.39 -0.13
CA ILE A 74 -7.15 -3.36 -0.43
C ILE A 74 -6.91 -3.90 -1.84
N SER A 75 -6.13 -3.16 -2.63
CA SER A 75 -5.60 -3.60 -3.92
C SER A 75 -4.07 -3.66 -3.87
N VAL A 76 -3.50 -4.76 -4.37
CA VAL A 76 -2.05 -4.92 -4.57
C VAL A 76 -1.77 -5.25 -6.02
N ASN A 77 -0.81 -4.54 -6.60
CA ASN A 77 -0.46 -4.70 -8.00
C ASN A 77 1.07 -4.75 -8.14
N THR A 78 1.59 -5.92 -8.48
CA THR A 78 2.99 -6.06 -8.88
C THR A 78 3.10 -6.11 -10.40
N ASN A 79 4.32 -5.89 -10.90
CA ASN A 79 4.65 -6.01 -12.31
C ASN A 79 5.68 -7.12 -12.51
N GLY A 80 5.62 -7.83 -13.65
CA GLY A 80 6.49 -8.99 -13.92
C GLY A 80 5.94 -10.29 -13.34
N ALA A 81 6.63 -11.40 -13.62
CA ALA A 81 6.17 -12.75 -13.31
C ALA A 81 6.58 -13.27 -11.93
N ASN A 82 7.40 -12.53 -11.18
CA ASN A 82 7.91 -12.95 -9.87
C ASN A 82 7.77 -11.85 -8.80
N GLY A 83 6.87 -10.88 -9.00
CA GLY A 83 6.61 -9.86 -7.98
C GLY A 83 5.56 -10.37 -7.00
N ASP A 84 5.94 -10.51 -5.74
CA ASP A 84 5.10 -11.07 -4.69
C ASP A 84 4.31 -9.98 -3.94
N ALA A 85 3.18 -10.38 -3.35
CA ALA A 85 2.43 -9.52 -2.44
C ALA A 85 2.07 -10.27 -1.15
N THR A 86 2.57 -9.76 -0.02
CA THR A 86 2.22 -10.24 1.33
C THR A 86 1.55 -9.11 2.11
N ILE A 87 0.37 -9.37 2.65
CA ILE A 87 -0.37 -8.41 3.48
C ILE A 87 -0.85 -9.07 4.76
N THR A 88 -0.49 -8.44 5.87
CA THR A 88 -1.14 -8.59 7.17
C THR A 88 -1.89 -7.30 7.47
N ASN A 89 -3.21 -7.42 7.64
CA ASN A 89 -4.07 -6.31 8.03
C ASN A 89 -4.65 -6.58 9.42
N SER A 90 -4.57 -5.61 10.31
CA SER A 90 -5.16 -5.70 11.66
C SER A 90 -6.69 -5.63 11.68
N LYS A 91 -7.32 -5.39 10.52
CA LYS A 91 -8.77 -5.42 10.30
C LYS A 91 -9.12 -6.54 9.32
N ALA A 92 -10.43 -6.77 9.12
CA ALA A 92 -10.89 -7.71 8.11
C ALA A 92 -10.30 -7.36 6.74
N ILE A 93 -9.75 -8.36 6.05
CA ILE A 93 -9.21 -8.17 4.70
C ILE A 93 -10.37 -8.30 3.71
N THR A 94 -10.62 -7.22 2.97
CA THR A 94 -11.42 -7.26 1.75
C THR A 94 -10.50 -6.90 0.60
N LEU A 95 -10.34 -7.81 -0.35
CA LEU A 95 -9.54 -7.55 -1.56
C LEU A 95 -10.43 -6.96 -2.64
N ASN A 96 -9.94 -5.92 -3.30
CA ASN A 96 -10.43 -5.48 -4.60
C ASN A 96 -9.55 -6.10 -5.70
N THR A 97 -9.83 -5.80 -6.97
CA THR A 97 -8.99 -6.23 -8.10
C THR A 97 -7.52 -5.98 -7.78
N SER A 98 -6.75 -7.05 -7.87
CA SER A 98 -5.33 -7.12 -7.57
C SER A 98 -4.66 -7.97 -8.64
N ASN A 99 -3.43 -7.64 -9.01
CA ASN A 99 -2.64 -8.36 -10.00
C ASN A 99 -1.26 -8.66 -9.40
N VAL A 100 -0.99 -9.93 -9.11
CA VAL A 100 0.27 -10.38 -8.50
C VAL A 100 0.90 -11.39 -9.45
N GLY A 101 2.20 -11.22 -9.72
CA GLY A 101 2.93 -12.04 -10.68
C GLY A 101 3.37 -13.40 -10.16
N GLY A 102 3.82 -13.46 -8.90
CA GLY A 102 4.37 -14.66 -8.25
C GLY A 102 3.33 -15.62 -7.67
#